data_AF-A0A067GX43-F1
#
_entry.id   AF-A0A067GX43-F1
#
_cell.length_a   1.000
_cell.length_b   1.000
_cell.length_c   1.000
_cell.angle_alpha   90.00
_cell.angle_beta   90.00
_cell.angle_gamma   90.00
#
_symmetry.space_group_name_H-M   'P 1'
#
loop_
_entity.id
_entity.type
_entity.pdbx_description
1 polymer ?
#
loop_
_entity_poly.entity_id
_entity_poly.type
_entity_poly.pdbx_seq_one_letter_code
_entity_poly.pdbx_strand_id
1 'polypeptide(L)'
;MGRALLSHFLIVSNSSPRLVSSLKCRSRGGLPSKYCKTPGLIRQNRNLATHNGCGFRCYCNVSLSEPTAPVASSSSVKKRIVSGVQPTGSIHLGNYLGAIKNWIALQNSYETLFFIVDLHAITLPYDTQQLSKATRETAAIYLACGIDNSKASVFVQSHVRAHVELMWLLSSATPIGWLNKMIQFKEKSHKAGGENVGVALLTYPVLMASDILLYQSDFVPVGEDQKQHLELTRELAERVNYLYGGRKWKKLGGRGGAIFKVPEPLIPPAGARVMSLTDGLSKVLTI
;
A
#
# COMPACT_ATOMS: atom_id res chain seq x y z
N MET A 1 -49.34 -20.85 -10.69
CA MET A 1 -48.11 -21.48 -11.25
C MET A 1 -47.21 -20.34 -11.73
N GLY A 2 -45.97 -20.11 -11.32
CA GLY A 2 -45.08 -20.75 -10.36
C GLY A 2 -43.77 -19.95 -10.35
N ARG A 3 -43.34 -19.56 -9.14
CA ARG A 3 -41.97 -19.34 -8.62
C ARG A 3 -41.04 -18.28 -9.23
N ALA A 4 -40.64 -17.41 -8.31
CA ALA A 4 -39.45 -16.58 -8.28
C ALA A 4 -38.14 -17.36 -8.52
N LEU A 5 -37.19 -16.72 -9.20
CA LEU A 5 -35.78 -17.09 -9.22
C LEU A 5 -34.94 -15.91 -8.71
N LEU A 6 -35.00 -15.69 -7.40
CA LEU A 6 -33.93 -15.09 -6.60
C LEU A 6 -33.23 -16.26 -5.91
N SER A 7 -32.03 -16.65 -6.34
CA SER A 7 -31.06 -17.45 -5.54
C SER A 7 -29.91 -17.94 -6.42
N HIS A 8 -28.84 -17.16 -6.54
CA HIS A 8 -27.49 -17.70 -6.72
C HIS A 8 -26.48 -16.75 -6.03
N PHE A 9 -26.62 -16.64 -4.71
CA PHE A 9 -25.55 -16.21 -3.82
C PHE A 9 -25.48 -17.24 -2.70
N LEU A 10 -24.62 -18.25 -2.87
CA LEU A 10 -24.29 -19.18 -1.81
C LEU A 10 -22.78 -19.43 -1.79
N ILE A 11 -22.20 -19.00 -0.66
CA ILE A 11 -21.16 -19.70 0.10
C ILE A 11 -19.74 -19.63 -0.48
N VAL A 12 -19.02 -18.57 -0.08
CA VAL A 12 -17.63 -18.72 0.38
C VAL A 12 -17.59 -18.18 1.81
N SER A 13 -17.93 -19.04 2.75
CA SER A 13 -17.70 -18.85 4.18
C SER A 13 -16.92 -20.07 4.68
N ASN A 14 -15.89 -19.78 5.48
CA ASN A 14 -14.86 -20.64 6.09
C ASN A 14 -13.49 -20.44 5.40
N SER A 15 -12.43 -19.98 6.07
CA SER A 15 -12.08 -20.19 7.49
C SER A 15 -11.19 -19.06 8.01
N SER A 16 -11.58 -18.40 9.10
CA SER A 16 -10.66 -17.63 9.95
C SER A 16 -10.20 -18.53 11.09
N PRO A 17 -8.90 -18.56 11.44
CA PRO A 17 -8.43 -19.37 12.56
C PRO A 17 -8.87 -18.72 13.88
N ARG A 18 -9.75 -19.41 14.62
CA ARG A 18 -10.06 -19.06 16.01
C ARG A 18 -8.90 -19.55 16.89
N LEU A 19 -8.25 -18.59 17.56
CA LEU A 19 -7.35 -18.86 18.68
C LEU A 19 -8.13 -19.59 19.79
N VAL A 20 -7.79 -20.85 20.01
CA VAL A 20 -8.29 -21.67 21.11
C VAL A 20 -7.43 -21.37 22.34
N SER A 21 -8.00 -20.67 23.33
CA SER A 21 -7.41 -20.58 24.66
C SER A 21 -7.74 -21.84 25.45
N SER A 22 -6.73 -22.70 25.63
CA SER A 22 -6.80 -23.87 26.51
C SER A 22 -6.69 -23.42 27.97
N LEU A 23 -7.82 -23.27 28.65
CA LEU A 23 -7.91 -23.30 30.11
C LEU A 23 -8.99 -24.31 30.51
N LYS A 24 -8.54 -25.54 30.80
CA LYS A 24 -9.34 -26.55 31.49
C LYS A 24 -9.57 -26.09 32.93
N CYS A 25 -10.83 -25.82 33.29
CA CYS A 25 -11.24 -25.80 34.69
C CYS A 25 -12.44 -26.74 34.87
N ARG A 26 -12.27 -27.70 35.79
CA ARG A 26 -13.16 -28.83 36.06
C ARG A 26 -14.33 -28.35 36.92
N SER A 27 -15.56 -28.60 36.51
CA SER A 27 -16.76 -28.33 37.32
C SER A 27 -17.10 -29.54 38.21
N ARG A 28 -17.35 -29.30 39.50
CA ARG A 28 -18.21 -30.13 40.37
C ARG A 28 -18.93 -29.23 41.38
N GLY A 29 -20.25 -29.15 41.23
CA GLY A 29 -21.29 -29.18 42.27
C GLY A 29 -21.41 -28.05 43.30
N GLY A 30 -22.61 -27.45 43.37
CA GLY A 30 -23.31 -27.22 44.66
C GLY A 30 -23.62 -25.77 45.10
N LEU A 31 -24.79 -25.27 44.68
CA LEU A 31 -25.82 -24.47 45.43
C LEU A 31 -25.41 -23.16 46.22
N PRO A 32 -26.37 -22.26 46.52
CA PRO A 32 -26.25 -20.83 46.24
C PRO A 32 -26.31 -19.92 47.49
N SER A 33 -25.87 -18.67 47.39
CA SER A 33 -26.42 -17.59 48.21
C SER A 33 -26.06 -16.19 47.67
N LYS A 34 -27.00 -15.27 47.88
CA LYS A 34 -27.00 -13.85 47.53
C LYS A 34 -26.12 -13.04 48.49
N TYR A 35 -25.85 -11.80 48.07
CA TYR A 35 -25.46 -10.59 48.85
C TYR A 35 -24.01 -10.08 48.76
N CYS A 36 -23.94 -8.84 48.23
CA CYS A 36 -23.21 -7.66 48.71
C CYS A 36 -21.67 -7.57 48.66
N LYS A 37 -21.26 -6.51 47.94
CA LYS A 37 -20.37 -5.40 48.34
C LYS A 37 -18.86 -5.68 48.52
N THR A 38 -18.10 -4.95 47.70
CA THR A 38 -16.76 -4.38 48.01
C THR A 38 -16.79 -3.52 49.29
N PRO A 39 -15.66 -3.04 49.88
CA PRO A 39 -14.24 -3.14 49.50
C PRO A 39 -13.32 -3.52 50.69
N GLY A 40 -12.00 -3.57 50.50
CA GLY A 40 -11.08 -3.43 51.64
C GLY A 40 -9.67 -4.00 51.45
N LEU A 41 -8.72 -3.08 51.29
CA LEU A 41 -7.30 -3.26 51.61
C LEU A 41 -7.10 -4.03 52.93
N ILE A 42 -6.09 -4.90 53.02
CA ILE A 42 -5.11 -4.92 54.11
C ILE A 42 -3.90 -5.78 53.70
N ARG A 43 -2.76 -5.10 53.77
CA ARG A 43 -1.38 -5.57 53.79
C ARG A 43 -1.11 -6.23 55.14
N GLN A 44 -0.53 -7.43 55.19
CA GLN A 44 0.57 -7.72 56.13
C GLN A 44 1.22 -9.10 55.90
N ASN A 45 2.54 -9.02 55.88
CA ASN A 45 3.54 -10.05 56.16
C ASN A 45 3.10 -11.13 57.15
N ARG A 46 3.58 -12.36 56.92
CA ARG A 46 4.27 -13.13 57.97
C ARG A 46 5.16 -14.22 57.36
N ASN A 47 6.46 -14.08 57.66
CA ASN A 47 7.45 -15.15 57.63
C ASN A 47 7.20 -16.11 58.80
N LEU A 48 7.34 -17.41 58.56
CA LEU A 48 7.74 -18.42 59.55
C LEU A 48 8.73 -19.36 58.83
N ALA A 49 10.01 -19.31 59.19
CA ALA A 49 10.68 -20.19 60.15
C ALA A 49 10.86 -21.62 59.58
N THR A 50 11.99 -21.88 58.92
CA THR A 50 13.17 -22.62 59.45
C THR A 50 12.85 -24.01 60.01
N HIS A 51 13.20 -25.04 59.24
CA HIS A 51 13.61 -26.34 59.77
C HIS A 51 14.73 -26.93 58.90
N ASN A 52 15.79 -27.36 59.59
CA ASN A 52 16.99 -27.99 59.06
C ASN A 52 16.67 -29.38 58.45
N GLY A 53 17.26 -29.67 57.29
CA GLY A 53 17.23 -30.99 56.67
C GLY A 53 18.28 -31.09 55.56
N CYS A 54 19.26 -31.97 55.79
CA CYS A 54 20.47 -32.21 55.01
C CYS A 54 20.18 -32.74 53.59
N GLY A 55 21.01 -32.35 52.61
CA GLY A 55 21.32 -33.21 51.45
C GLY A 55 21.09 -32.62 50.06
N PHE A 56 22.18 -32.56 49.28
CA PHE A 56 22.26 -32.35 47.83
C PHE A 56 22.10 -30.92 47.29
N ARG A 57 23.24 -30.23 47.26
CA ARG A 57 23.50 -29.00 46.50
C ARG A 57 23.80 -29.38 45.04
N CYS A 58 22.81 -29.31 44.17
CA CYS A 58 23.00 -29.46 42.72
C CYS A 58 23.37 -28.09 42.14
N TYR A 59 24.63 -27.91 41.74
CA TYR A 59 25.10 -26.72 41.02
C TYR A 59 24.80 -26.88 39.52
N CYS A 60 23.59 -26.53 39.11
CA CYS A 60 23.29 -26.27 37.70
C CYS A 60 23.40 -24.75 37.47
N ASN A 61 24.59 -24.29 37.09
CA ASN A 61 24.80 -22.91 36.67
C ASN A 61 24.24 -22.77 35.25
N VAL A 62 22.96 -22.41 35.13
CA VAL A 62 22.36 -22.02 33.85
C VAL A 62 22.80 -20.59 33.58
N SER A 63 23.78 -20.44 32.70
CA SER A 63 24.14 -19.14 32.11
C SER A 63 22.97 -18.63 31.28
N LEU A 64 22.14 -17.79 31.91
CA LEU A 64 21.15 -16.97 31.21
C LEU A 64 21.94 -15.96 30.37
N SER A 65 22.07 -16.23 29.07
CA SER A 65 22.44 -15.19 28.12
C SER A 65 21.32 -14.15 28.15
N GLU A 66 21.63 -12.95 28.64
CA GLU A 66 20.72 -11.81 28.59
C GLU A 66 20.27 -11.62 27.13
N PRO A 67 18.97 -11.48 26.86
CA PRO A 67 18.51 -11.13 25.53
C PRO A 67 19.04 -9.71 25.26
N THR A 68 19.99 -9.60 24.33
CA THR A 68 20.45 -8.32 23.80
C THR A 68 19.23 -7.54 23.34
N ALA A 69 18.88 -6.50 24.09
CA ALA A 69 17.82 -5.59 23.72
C ALA A 69 18.10 -5.10 22.28
N PRO A 70 17.09 -5.08 21.39
CA PRO A 70 17.29 -4.50 20.08
C PRO A 70 17.65 -3.04 20.31
N VAL A 71 18.84 -2.65 19.86
CA VAL A 71 19.28 -1.25 19.81
C VAL A 71 18.23 -0.53 18.98
N ALA A 72 17.37 0.22 19.66
CA ALA A 72 16.42 1.10 19.02
C ALA A 72 17.22 2.16 18.29
N SER A 73 17.51 1.90 17.00
CA SER A 73 17.97 2.94 16.10
C SER A 73 16.86 3.98 16.06
N SER A 74 17.19 5.21 16.41
CA SER A 74 16.31 6.36 16.26
C SER A 74 16.04 6.56 14.78
N SER A 75 15.10 5.80 14.21
CA SER A 75 14.72 5.93 12.82
C SER A 75 13.98 7.25 12.67
N SER A 76 14.70 8.29 12.26
CA SER A 76 14.06 9.44 11.62
C SER A 76 13.11 8.87 10.56
N VAL A 77 11.81 9.18 10.66
CA VAL A 77 10.81 8.68 9.72
C VAL A 77 11.26 9.07 8.31
N LYS A 78 11.71 8.09 7.52
CA LYS A 78 12.16 8.35 6.16
C LYS A 78 10.95 8.84 5.37
N LYS A 79 11.14 9.89 4.57
CA LYS A 79 10.12 10.33 3.62
C LYS A 79 9.83 9.21 2.63
N ARG A 80 8.60 9.15 2.14
CA ARG A 80 8.12 8.05 1.32
C ARG A 80 8.00 8.44 -0.14
N ILE A 81 8.44 7.53 -1.01
CA ILE A 81 8.37 7.65 -2.46
C ILE A 81 7.58 6.49 -3.02
N VAL A 82 6.65 6.79 -3.91
CA VAL A 82 5.85 5.80 -4.65
C VAL A 82 6.12 5.99 -6.14
N SER A 83 6.42 4.90 -6.85
CA SER A 83 6.63 4.92 -8.29
C SER A 83 6.01 3.70 -8.95
N GLY A 84 5.06 3.97 -9.85
CA GLY A 84 4.36 2.94 -10.63
C GLY A 84 4.97 2.82 -12.01
N VAL A 85 5.06 1.58 -12.53
CA VAL A 85 5.66 1.33 -13.85
C VAL A 85 4.82 0.38 -14.67
N GLN A 86 4.65 0.73 -15.95
CA GLN A 86 3.88 -0.09 -16.88
C GLN A 86 4.60 -1.41 -17.17
N PRO A 87 3.84 -2.53 -17.22
CA PRO A 87 4.38 -3.83 -17.62
C PRO A 87 4.62 -3.86 -19.13
N THR A 88 5.81 -3.47 -19.57
CA THR A 88 6.23 -3.56 -20.99
C THR A 88 7.01 -4.83 -21.30
N GLY A 89 7.60 -5.50 -20.31
CA GLY A 89 8.47 -6.68 -20.49
C GLY A 89 9.83 -6.36 -21.13
N SER A 90 9.92 -5.28 -21.92
CA SER A 90 11.15 -4.74 -22.49
C SER A 90 11.51 -3.41 -21.83
N ILE A 91 12.73 -3.35 -21.29
CA ILE A 91 13.33 -2.13 -20.75
C ILE A 91 14.54 -1.80 -21.61
N HIS A 92 14.47 -0.67 -22.32
CA HIS A 92 15.59 -0.18 -23.10
C HIS A 92 16.60 0.57 -22.21
N LEU A 93 17.81 0.74 -22.71
CA LEU A 93 18.90 1.43 -22.00
C LEU A 93 18.50 2.84 -21.54
N GLY A 94 17.65 3.54 -22.29
CA GLY A 94 17.09 4.84 -21.90
C GLY A 94 16.26 4.80 -20.63
N ASN A 95 15.46 3.75 -20.42
CA ASN A 95 14.67 3.56 -19.20
C ASN A 95 15.58 3.23 -18.01
N TYR A 96 16.61 2.42 -18.23
CA TYR A 96 17.58 2.09 -17.19
C TYR A 96 18.37 3.31 -16.72
N LEU A 97 18.97 4.07 -17.65
CA LEU A 97 19.76 5.26 -17.34
C LEU A 97 18.93 6.44 -16.86
N GLY A 98 17.69 6.58 -17.36
CA GLY A 98 16.80 7.70 -17.03
C GLY A 98 16.04 7.53 -15.71
N ALA A 99 15.66 6.30 -15.35
CA ALA A 99 14.79 6.04 -14.20
C ALA A 99 15.39 5.03 -13.21
N ILE A 100 15.74 3.82 -13.67
CA ILE A 100 16.11 2.71 -12.77
C ILE A 100 17.37 3.05 -11.96
N LYS A 101 18.40 3.62 -12.59
CA LYS A 101 19.62 4.05 -11.88
C LYS A 101 19.31 5.06 -10.76
N ASN A 102 18.37 5.96 -10.99
CA ASN A 102 17.94 6.94 -9.99
C ASN A 102 17.16 6.27 -8.86
N TRP A 103 16.30 5.29 -9.17
CA TRP A 103 15.58 4.52 -8.16
C TRP A 103 16.49 3.76 -7.22
N ILE A 104 17.59 3.20 -7.72
CA ILE A 104 18.60 2.52 -6.89
C ILE A 104 19.23 3.47 -5.87
N ALA A 105 19.41 4.74 -6.21
CA ALA A 105 19.88 5.75 -5.27
C ALA A 105 18.79 6.09 -4.23
N LEU A 106 17.54 6.24 -4.69
CA LEU A 106 16.41 6.62 -3.84
C LEU A 106 16.10 5.60 -2.74
N GLN A 107 16.21 4.29 -3.01
CA GLN A 107 15.96 3.24 -1.99
C GLN A 107 16.89 3.32 -0.77
N ASN A 108 18.05 3.98 -0.88
CA ASN A 108 18.94 4.15 0.27
C ASN A 108 18.49 5.33 1.16
N SER A 109 17.95 6.39 0.55
CA SER A 109 17.60 7.65 1.22
C SER A 109 16.15 7.74 1.67
N TYR A 110 15.23 7.04 1.00
CA TYR A 110 13.78 7.12 1.21
C TYR A 110 13.19 5.75 1.52
N GLU A 111 11.98 5.74 2.08
CA GLU A 111 11.13 4.55 2.04
C GLU A 111 10.50 4.47 0.65
N THR A 112 10.96 3.53 -0.17
CA THR A 112 10.56 3.44 -1.58
C THR A 112 9.61 2.28 -1.84
N LEU A 113 8.52 2.58 -2.55
CA LEU A 113 7.57 1.60 -3.05
C LEU A 113 7.55 1.64 -4.58
N PHE A 114 7.97 0.53 -5.18
CA PHE A 114 7.91 0.31 -6.62
C PHE A 114 6.82 -0.71 -6.92
N PHE A 115 5.96 -0.40 -7.88
CA PHE A 115 4.90 -1.32 -8.22
C PHE A 115 4.61 -1.34 -9.71
N ILE A 116 4.21 -2.52 -10.18
CA ILE A 116 3.91 -2.76 -11.58
C ILE A 116 2.41 -2.51 -11.78
N VAL A 117 2.08 -1.55 -12.62
CA VAL A 117 0.71 -1.04 -12.80
C VAL A 117 -0.07 -1.83 -13.85
N ASP A 118 -0.36 -3.09 -13.54
CA ASP A 118 -1.14 -3.97 -14.41
C ASP A 118 -2.60 -3.54 -14.58
N LEU A 119 -3.22 -2.90 -13.58
CA LEU A 119 -4.58 -2.35 -13.71
C LEU A 119 -4.63 -1.13 -14.63
N HIS A 120 -3.56 -0.35 -14.73
CA HIS A 120 -3.46 0.73 -15.72
C HIS A 120 -3.26 0.18 -17.14
N ALA A 121 -2.58 -0.96 -17.28
CA ALA A 121 -2.32 -1.57 -18.60
C ALA A 121 -3.60 -2.02 -19.31
N ILE A 122 -4.59 -2.50 -18.55
CA ILE A 122 -5.88 -2.97 -19.10
C ILE A 122 -6.84 -1.86 -19.55
N THR A 123 -6.43 -0.58 -19.43
CA THR A 123 -7.23 0.57 -19.90
C THR A 123 -7.23 0.71 -21.44
N LEU A 124 -6.31 0.02 -22.10
CA LEU A 124 -6.17 -0.09 -23.55
C LEU A 124 -6.19 -1.57 -23.96
N PRO A 125 -6.35 -1.90 -25.26
CA PRO A 125 -6.29 -3.28 -25.73
C PRO A 125 -5.00 -3.98 -25.29
N TYR A 126 -5.13 -5.21 -24.77
CA TYR A 126 -4.02 -6.00 -24.25
C TYR A 126 -4.21 -7.49 -24.57
N ASP A 127 -3.11 -8.22 -24.67
CA ASP A 127 -3.13 -9.68 -24.65
C ASP A 127 -2.86 -10.20 -23.23
N THR A 128 -3.69 -11.13 -22.77
CA THR A 128 -3.64 -11.63 -21.38
C THR A 128 -2.34 -12.37 -21.06
N GLN A 129 -1.83 -13.18 -22.00
CA GLN A 129 -0.62 -13.96 -21.81
C GLN A 129 0.61 -13.06 -21.84
N GLN A 130 0.65 -12.12 -22.78
CA GLN A 130 1.70 -11.11 -22.89
C GLN A 130 1.73 -10.21 -21.66
N LEU A 131 0.59 -9.71 -21.17
CA LEU A 131 0.54 -8.88 -19.97
C LEU A 131 1.07 -9.63 -18.74
N SER A 132 0.63 -10.88 -18.54
CA SER A 132 1.11 -11.72 -17.42
C SER A 132 2.63 -12.00 -17.52
N LYS A 133 3.14 -12.22 -18.73
CA LYS A 133 4.57 -12.40 -18.99
C LYS A 133 5.34 -11.09 -18.72
N ALA A 134 4.89 -9.98 -19.29
CA ALA A 134 5.50 -8.66 -19.16
C ALA A 134 5.56 -8.20 -17.70
N THR A 135 4.50 -8.42 -16.91
CA THR A 135 4.49 -8.10 -15.47
C THR A 135 5.60 -8.86 -14.72
N ARG A 136 5.77 -10.16 -14.99
CA ARG A 136 6.83 -10.97 -14.37
C ARG A 136 8.23 -10.57 -14.84
N GLU A 137 8.38 -10.30 -16.13
CA GLU A 137 9.65 -9.87 -16.72
C GLU A 137 10.08 -8.51 -16.18
N THR A 138 9.17 -7.53 -16.11
CA THR A 138 9.45 -6.21 -15.51
C THR A 138 9.90 -6.36 -14.05
N ALA A 139 9.23 -7.21 -13.26
CA ALA A 139 9.65 -7.48 -11.87
C ALA A 139 11.06 -8.08 -11.82
N ALA A 140 11.34 -9.07 -12.66
CA ALA A 140 12.64 -9.74 -12.71
C ALA A 140 13.76 -8.78 -13.12
N ILE A 141 13.53 -7.90 -14.12
CA ILE A 141 14.50 -6.90 -14.55
C ILE A 141 14.82 -5.93 -13.42
N TYR A 142 13.83 -5.51 -12.63
CA TYR A 142 14.05 -4.57 -11.53
C TYR A 142 14.94 -5.14 -10.43
N LEU A 143 14.70 -6.39 -10.08
CA LEU A 143 15.57 -7.11 -9.14
C LEU A 143 16.98 -7.28 -9.73
N ALA A 144 17.08 -7.66 -11.01
CA ALA A 144 18.36 -7.81 -11.70
C ALA A 144 19.15 -6.50 -11.82
N CYS A 145 18.46 -5.36 -11.94
CA CYS A 145 19.07 -4.04 -11.99
C CYS A 145 19.60 -3.54 -10.63
N GLY A 146 19.26 -4.21 -9.51
CA GLY A 146 19.77 -3.86 -8.18
C GLY A 146 18.75 -3.17 -7.27
N ILE A 147 17.45 -3.29 -7.53
CA ILE A 147 16.43 -2.99 -6.52
C ILE A 147 16.48 -4.10 -5.46
N ASP A 148 16.70 -3.69 -4.20
CA ASP A 148 16.85 -4.60 -3.07
C ASP A 148 15.54 -4.66 -2.28
N ASN A 149 14.91 -5.85 -2.24
CA ASN A 149 13.65 -6.07 -1.52
C ASN A 149 13.76 -5.90 0.00
N SER A 150 14.97 -5.83 0.56
CA SER A 150 15.18 -5.48 1.97
C SER A 150 15.11 -3.97 2.23
N LYS A 151 15.23 -3.14 1.18
CA LYS A 151 15.24 -1.68 1.25
C LYS A 151 14.02 -1.03 0.61
N ALA A 152 13.47 -1.66 -0.43
CA ALA A 152 12.33 -1.18 -1.19
C ALA A 152 11.25 -2.25 -1.28
N SER A 153 9.98 -1.82 -1.29
CA SER A 153 8.85 -2.71 -1.55
C SER A 153 8.62 -2.81 -3.05
N VAL A 154 8.69 -4.02 -3.62
CA VAL A 154 8.36 -4.30 -5.02
C VAL A 154 7.13 -5.20 -5.09
N PHE A 155 6.07 -4.75 -5.74
CA PHE A 155 4.81 -5.51 -5.83
C PHE A 155 4.03 -5.25 -7.12
N VAL A 156 2.95 -6.01 -7.34
CA VAL A 156 2.04 -5.85 -8.47
C VAL A 156 0.77 -5.15 -7.99
N GLN A 157 0.29 -4.15 -8.72
CA GLN A 157 -0.83 -3.29 -8.32
C GLN A 157 -2.10 -4.11 -8.02
N SER A 158 -2.48 -5.03 -8.91
CA SER A 158 -3.68 -5.87 -8.73
C SER A 158 -3.64 -6.79 -7.50
N HIS A 159 -2.46 -7.09 -6.96
CA HIS A 159 -2.32 -7.93 -5.76
C HIS A 159 -2.76 -7.19 -4.48
N VAL A 160 -2.85 -5.87 -4.52
CA VAL A 160 -3.25 -5.04 -3.39
C VAL A 160 -4.62 -4.43 -3.68
N ARG A 161 -5.68 -5.06 -3.17
CA ARG A 161 -7.08 -4.67 -3.43
C ARG A 161 -7.42 -3.23 -3.04
N ALA A 162 -6.69 -2.70 -2.05
CA ALA A 162 -6.88 -1.34 -1.54
C ALA A 162 -6.73 -0.25 -2.62
N HIS A 163 -5.97 -0.51 -3.70
CA HIS A 163 -5.88 0.43 -4.84
C HIS A 163 -7.23 0.68 -5.49
N VAL A 164 -8.01 -0.38 -5.75
CA VAL A 164 -9.33 -0.27 -6.39
C VAL A 164 -10.39 0.22 -5.38
N GLU A 165 -10.30 -0.24 -4.13
CA GLU A 165 -11.22 0.19 -3.07
C GLU A 165 -11.12 1.70 -2.81
N LEU A 166 -9.89 2.22 -2.72
CA LEU A 166 -9.68 3.65 -2.55
C LEU A 166 -10.01 4.43 -3.83
N MET A 167 -9.74 3.90 -5.02
CA MET A 167 -10.17 4.52 -6.28
C MET A 167 -11.69 4.73 -6.29
N TRP A 168 -12.47 3.76 -5.85
CA TRP A 168 -13.94 3.89 -5.77
C TRP A 168 -14.36 5.03 -4.83
N LEU A 169 -13.75 5.12 -3.66
CA LEU A 169 -14.01 6.21 -2.71
C LEU A 169 -13.63 7.58 -3.28
N LEU A 170 -12.45 7.67 -3.89
CA LEU A 170 -11.98 8.90 -4.54
C LEU A 170 -12.89 9.29 -5.71
N SER A 171 -13.40 8.33 -6.46
CA SER A 171 -14.31 8.59 -7.59
C SER A 171 -15.57 9.33 -7.14
N SER A 172 -16.08 9.06 -5.92
CA SER A 172 -17.23 9.80 -5.35
C SER A 172 -16.91 11.27 -5.04
N ALA A 173 -15.64 11.62 -4.86
CA ALA A 173 -15.18 12.98 -4.61
C ALA A 173 -14.72 13.71 -5.88
N THR A 174 -14.47 13.00 -6.98
CA THR A 174 -13.93 13.53 -8.23
C THR A 174 -15.03 14.06 -9.16
N PRO A 175 -15.07 15.35 -9.48
CA PRO A 175 -15.98 15.88 -10.50
C PRO A 175 -15.61 15.36 -11.89
N ILE A 176 -16.61 14.90 -12.65
CA ILE A 176 -16.39 14.40 -14.03
C ILE A 176 -15.72 15.44 -14.95
N GLY A 177 -16.01 16.73 -14.72
CA GLY A 177 -15.42 17.83 -15.48
C GLY A 177 -13.90 17.98 -15.30
N TRP A 178 -13.32 17.45 -14.22
CA TRP A 178 -11.86 17.42 -14.04
C TRP A 178 -11.22 16.38 -14.96
N LEU A 179 -11.84 15.21 -15.07
CA LEU A 179 -11.37 14.12 -15.92
C LEU A 179 -11.47 14.47 -17.41
N ASN A 180 -12.56 15.10 -17.83
CA ASN A 180 -12.76 15.53 -19.22
C ASN A 180 -11.75 16.61 -19.70
N LYS A 181 -11.06 17.28 -18.78
CA LYS A 181 -10.02 18.28 -19.10
C LYS A 181 -8.63 17.66 -19.31
N MET A 182 -8.44 16.38 -18.96
CA MET A 182 -7.15 15.71 -19.09
C MET A 182 -6.73 15.61 -20.56
N ILE A 183 -5.51 16.08 -20.86
CA ILE A 183 -4.97 16.09 -22.22
C ILE A 183 -4.77 14.66 -22.71
N GLN A 184 -4.19 13.80 -21.86
CA GLN A 184 -3.96 12.40 -22.19
C GLN A 184 -5.26 11.63 -22.48
N PHE A 185 -6.35 11.95 -21.76
CA PHE A 185 -7.65 11.34 -22.05
C PHE A 185 -8.11 11.72 -23.45
N LYS A 186 -8.09 13.02 -23.80
CA LYS A 186 -8.49 13.51 -25.13
C LYS A 186 -7.65 12.88 -26.24
N GLU A 187 -6.33 12.87 -26.09
CA GLU A 187 -5.44 12.31 -27.11
C GLU A 187 -5.65 10.80 -27.30
N LYS A 188 -5.74 10.03 -26.22
CA LYS A 188 -5.94 8.59 -26.29
C LYS A 188 -7.37 8.24 -26.75
N SER A 189 -8.38 9.04 -26.37
CA SER A 189 -9.76 8.83 -26.81
C SER A 189 -9.90 9.04 -28.31
N HIS A 190 -9.26 10.07 -28.87
CA HIS A 190 -9.23 10.30 -30.31
C HIS A 190 -8.57 9.14 -31.06
N LYS A 191 -7.47 8.59 -30.54
CA LYS A 191 -6.78 7.43 -31.15
C LYS A 191 -7.58 6.14 -31.08
N ALA A 192 -8.36 5.94 -30.02
CA ALA A 192 -9.13 4.71 -29.77
C ALA A 192 -10.54 4.71 -30.37
N GLY A 193 -10.90 5.70 -31.19
CA GLY A 193 -12.19 5.73 -31.90
C GLY A 193 -13.29 6.55 -31.22
N GLY A 194 -12.94 7.53 -30.39
CA GLY A 194 -13.86 8.54 -29.86
C GLY A 194 -14.84 7.97 -28.83
N GLU A 195 -16.09 7.77 -29.23
CA GLU A 195 -17.20 7.39 -28.33
C GLU A 195 -17.10 5.94 -27.80
N ASN A 196 -16.31 5.07 -28.44
CA ASN A 196 -16.11 3.67 -28.03
C ASN A 196 -15.04 3.49 -26.94
N VAL A 197 -14.59 4.58 -26.33
CA VAL A 197 -13.54 4.55 -25.32
C VAL A 197 -14.09 4.04 -23.99
N GLY A 198 -13.39 3.05 -23.42
CA GLY A 198 -13.77 2.49 -22.13
C GLY A 198 -13.70 3.53 -21.00
N VAL A 199 -14.63 3.44 -20.05
CA VAL A 199 -14.69 4.30 -18.85
C VAL A 199 -13.39 4.26 -18.05
N ALA A 200 -12.67 3.13 -18.09
CA ALA A 200 -11.36 2.99 -17.45
C ALA A 200 -10.34 4.01 -17.99
N LEU A 201 -10.39 4.38 -19.27
CA LEU A 201 -9.48 5.38 -19.84
C LEU A 201 -9.80 6.80 -19.36
N LEU A 202 -11.05 7.09 -19.00
CA LEU A 202 -11.42 8.37 -18.39
C LEU A 202 -11.03 8.41 -16.90
N THR A 203 -11.13 7.27 -16.22
CA THR A 203 -11.04 7.19 -14.75
C THR A 203 -9.67 6.75 -14.22
N TYR A 204 -8.75 6.28 -15.07
CA TYR A 204 -7.40 5.90 -14.61
C TYR A 204 -6.65 7.02 -13.87
N PRO A 205 -6.84 8.33 -14.10
CA PRO A 205 -6.19 9.35 -13.27
C PRO A 205 -6.62 9.29 -11.80
N VAL A 206 -7.84 8.83 -11.51
CA VAL A 206 -8.32 8.59 -10.15
C VAL A 206 -7.69 7.33 -9.56
N LEU A 207 -7.46 6.30 -10.39
CA LEU A 207 -6.69 5.12 -9.97
C LEU A 207 -5.24 5.51 -9.64
N MET A 208 -4.61 6.38 -10.45
CA MET A 208 -3.27 6.90 -10.16
C MET A 208 -3.23 7.69 -8.84
N ALA A 209 -4.26 8.51 -8.58
CA ALA A 209 -4.38 9.21 -7.29
C ALA A 209 -4.51 8.21 -6.13
N SER A 210 -5.30 7.15 -6.30
CA SER A 210 -5.41 6.07 -5.32
C SER A 210 -4.05 5.41 -5.04
N ASP A 211 -3.30 5.09 -6.10
CA ASP A 211 -1.98 4.45 -6.01
C ASP A 211 -0.99 5.27 -5.18
N ILE A 212 -1.06 6.60 -5.27
CA ILE A 212 -0.16 7.51 -4.56
C ILE A 212 -0.63 7.77 -3.12
N LEU A 213 -1.92 8.04 -2.93
CA LEU A 213 -2.47 8.49 -1.65
C LEU A 213 -2.62 7.35 -0.64
N LEU A 214 -2.83 6.11 -1.12
CA LEU A 214 -2.93 4.91 -0.27
C LEU A 214 -1.73 4.79 0.68
N TYR A 215 -0.54 5.13 0.19
CA TYR A 215 0.70 4.99 0.93
C TYR A 215 1.14 6.29 1.62
N GLN A 216 0.36 7.37 1.69
CA GLN A 216 0.79 8.62 2.35
C GLN A 216 2.14 9.12 1.82
N SER A 217 2.29 9.10 0.50
CA SER A 217 3.53 9.45 -0.21
C SER A 217 3.89 10.91 0.00
N ASP A 218 5.17 11.19 0.24
CA ASP A 218 5.69 12.56 0.30
C ASP A 218 6.11 13.04 -1.10
N PHE A 219 6.70 12.15 -1.90
CA PHE A 219 7.13 12.48 -3.26
C PHE A 219 6.78 11.42 -4.30
N VAL A 220 6.62 11.87 -5.54
CA VAL A 220 6.38 10.99 -6.71
C VAL A 220 7.32 11.39 -7.85
N PRO A 221 8.21 10.48 -8.31
CA PRO A 221 9.02 10.73 -9.48
C PRO A 221 8.14 10.64 -10.73
N VAL A 222 7.91 11.79 -11.38
CA VAL A 222 7.07 11.90 -12.57
C VAL A 222 7.82 12.61 -13.69
N GLY A 223 7.57 12.14 -14.93
CA GLY A 223 7.96 12.86 -16.13
C GLY A 223 7.06 14.06 -16.37
N GLU A 224 7.45 14.92 -17.32
CA GLU A 224 6.69 16.11 -17.73
C GLU A 224 5.26 15.74 -18.18
N ASP A 225 5.13 14.61 -18.87
CA ASP A 225 3.88 14.07 -19.42
C ASP A 225 2.86 13.66 -18.35
N GLN A 226 3.31 13.37 -17.13
CA GLN A 226 2.47 12.90 -16.03
C GLN A 226 2.18 13.98 -14.98
N LYS A 227 2.71 15.21 -15.16
CA LYS A 227 2.49 16.31 -14.21
C LYS A 227 1.02 16.64 -14.01
N GLN A 228 0.22 16.59 -15.09
CA GLN A 228 -1.21 16.88 -15.00
C GLN A 228 -1.96 15.89 -14.08
N HIS A 229 -1.58 14.61 -14.12
CA HIS A 229 -2.19 13.60 -13.24
C HIS A 229 -1.73 13.74 -11.78
N LEU A 230 -0.47 14.13 -11.56
CA LEU A 230 0.01 14.42 -10.22
C LEU A 230 -0.72 15.63 -9.63
N GLU A 231 -0.98 16.66 -10.44
CA GLU A 231 -1.76 17.82 -9.98
C GLU A 231 -3.19 17.43 -9.62
N LEU A 232 -3.86 16.61 -10.45
CA LEU A 232 -5.17 16.04 -10.09
C LEU A 232 -5.12 15.29 -8.76
N THR A 233 -4.06 14.51 -8.53
CA THR A 233 -3.88 13.75 -7.28
C THR A 233 -3.79 14.69 -6.08
N ARG A 234 -3.07 15.82 -6.21
CA ARG A 234 -2.95 16.85 -5.16
C ARG A 234 -4.30 17.50 -4.89
N GLU A 235 -4.98 17.96 -5.94
CA GLU A 235 -6.33 18.56 -5.82
C GLU A 235 -7.32 17.60 -5.16
N LEU A 236 -7.27 16.30 -5.48
CA LEU A 236 -8.10 15.28 -4.84
C LEU A 236 -7.75 15.08 -3.37
N ALA A 237 -6.46 15.02 -3.02
CA ALA A 237 -6.02 14.91 -1.64
C ALA A 237 -6.53 16.09 -0.79
N GLU A 238 -6.35 17.31 -1.28
CA GLU A 238 -6.82 18.53 -0.63
C GLU A 238 -8.35 18.55 -0.50
N ARG A 239 -9.05 18.18 -1.56
CA ARG A 239 -10.52 18.10 -1.56
C ARG A 239 -11.05 17.11 -0.54
N VAL A 240 -10.48 15.90 -0.48
CA VAL A 240 -10.88 14.90 0.53
C VAL A 240 -10.55 15.39 1.93
N ASN A 241 -9.38 15.99 2.15
CA ASN A 241 -9.02 16.59 3.43
C ASN A 241 -9.99 17.71 3.85
N TYR A 242 -10.46 18.51 2.90
CA TYR A 242 -11.46 19.54 3.18
C TYR A 242 -12.82 18.93 3.54
N LEU A 243 -13.31 17.98 2.74
CA LEU A 243 -14.62 17.35 2.91
C LEU A 243 -14.70 16.50 4.19
N TYR A 244 -13.66 15.72 4.47
CA TYR A 244 -13.65 14.67 5.49
C TYR A 244 -12.58 14.86 6.57
N GLY A 245 -11.74 15.89 6.50
CA GLY A 245 -10.76 16.21 7.55
C GLY A 245 -11.15 17.40 8.42
N GLY A 246 -12.06 18.25 7.94
CA GLY A 246 -12.44 19.49 8.60
C GLY A 246 -13.31 19.32 9.86
N ARG A 247 -13.55 20.45 10.55
CA ARG A 247 -14.42 20.51 11.74
C ARG A 247 -15.83 20.01 11.47
N LYS A 248 -16.36 20.25 10.25
CA LYS A 248 -17.69 19.79 9.84
C LYS A 248 -17.82 18.27 9.91
N TRP A 249 -16.83 17.54 9.38
CA TRP A 249 -16.80 16.08 9.45
C TRP A 249 -16.62 15.56 10.88
N LYS A 250 -15.77 16.22 11.66
CA LYS A 250 -15.60 15.88 13.09
C LYS A 250 -16.91 15.99 13.88
N LYS A 251 -17.75 17.00 13.60
CA LYS A 251 -19.08 17.15 14.22
C LYS A 251 -20.05 16.03 13.86
N LEU A 252 -19.87 15.36 12.72
CA LEU A 252 -20.69 14.21 12.29
C LEU A 252 -20.16 12.86 12.85
N GLY A 253 -19.20 12.88 13.77
CA GLY A 253 -18.59 11.68 14.35
C GLY A 253 -17.32 11.20 13.66
N GLY A 254 -16.81 11.95 12.68
CA GLY A 254 -15.56 11.62 12.00
C GLY A 254 -14.29 11.87 12.82
N ARG A 255 -13.19 11.20 12.47
CA ARG A 255 -11.89 11.30 13.17
C ARG A 255 -11.30 12.73 13.15
N GLY A 256 -11.54 13.48 12.08
CA GLY A 256 -10.97 14.82 11.83
C GLY A 256 -9.45 14.79 11.58
N GLY A 257 -8.91 15.91 11.07
CA GLY A 257 -7.50 16.02 10.66
C GLY A 257 -7.28 15.67 9.19
N ALA A 258 -6.06 15.92 8.68
CA ALA A 258 -5.71 15.54 7.31
C ALA A 258 -5.72 14.02 7.17
N ILE A 259 -6.48 13.51 6.20
CA ILE A 259 -6.58 12.09 5.87
C ILE A 259 -5.42 11.68 4.96
N PHE A 260 -5.09 12.53 3.98
CA PHE A 260 -4.01 12.32 3.03
C PHE A 260 -2.92 13.37 3.17
N LYS A 261 -1.67 12.95 3.05
CA LYS A 261 -0.57 13.85 2.65
C LYS A 261 -0.76 14.28 1.19
N VAL A 262 -0.39 15.52 0.90
CA VAL A 262 -0.38 16.05 -0.47
C VAL A 262 0.99 15.77 -1.08
N PRO A 263 1.09 14.94 -2.13
CA PRO A 263 2.38 14.52 -2.69
C PRO A 263 3.02 15.62 -3.54
N GLU A 264 4.34 15.76 -3.46
CA GLU A 264 5.12 16.70 -4.27
C GLU A 264 5.85 15.99 -5.43
N PRO A 265 6.04 16.63 -6.60
CA PRO A 265 6.83 16.06 -7.68
C PRO A 265 8.30 15.92 -7.26
N LEU A 266 8.89 14.75 -7.52
CA LEU A 266 10.33 14.57 -7.47
C LEU A 266 10.89 14.63 -8.88
N ILE A 267 11.54 15.73 -9.23
CA ILE A 267 12.26 15.83 -10.50
C ILE A 267 13.66 15.22 -10.26
N PRO A 268 13.98 14.05 -10.84
CA PRO A 268 15.31 13.49 -10.70
C PRO A 268 16.35 14.46 -11.28
N PRO A 269 17.56 14.55 -10.68
CA PRO A 269 18.65 15.30 -11.29
C PRO A 269 18.85 14.76 -12.70
N ALA A 270 18.93 15.67 -13.69
CA ALA A 270 18.84 15.37 -15.13
C ALA A 270 19.46 14.00 -15.48
N GLY A 271 18.62 12.98 -15.68
CA GLY A 271 19.05 11.70 -16.21
C GLY A 271 19.51 11.88 -17.65
N ALA A 272 20.42 11.03 -18.13
CA ALA A 272 20.85 11.05 -19.52
C ALA A 272 19.61 10.98 -20.43
N ARG A 273 19.30 12.05 -21.16
CA ARG A 273 18.22 12.05 -22.16
C ARG A 273 18.72 11.19 -23.32
N VAL A 274 18.41 9.90 -23.27
CA VAL A 274 18.81 8.96 -24.32
C VAL A 274 17.85 9.12 -25.51
N MET A 275 18.38 9.64 -26.61
CA MET A 275 17.66 9.82 -27.87
C MET A 275 17.68 8.52 -28.68
N SER A 276 16.74 8.38 -29.62
CA SER A 276 16.69 7.24 -30.53
C SER A 276 17.97 7.17 -31.38
N LEU A 277 18.46 5.96 -31.61
CA LEU A 277 19.62 5.72 -32.47
C LEU A 277 19.30 5.96 -33.96
N THR A 278 18.02 5.87 -34.33
CA THR A 278 17.54 6.12 -35.70
C THR A 278 17.09 7.55 -35.94
N ASP A 279 16.70 8.28 -34.89
CA ASP A 279 16.30 9.68 -34.95
C ASP A 279 16.73 10.42 -33.67
N GLY A 280 17.79 11.22 -33.78
CA GLY A 280 18.41 11.95 -32.67
C GLY A 280 17.54 13.05 -32.05
N LEU A 281 16.37 13.37 -32.64
CA LEU A 281 15.41 14.33 -32.10
C LEU A 281 14.27 13.67 -31.30
N SER A 282 14.10 12.35 -31.45
CA SER A 282 13.06 11.58 -30.77
C SER A 282 13.61 10.82 -29.56
N LYS A 283 12.82 10.70 -28.50
CA LYS A 283 13.19 9.88 -27.33
C LYS A 283 13.14 8.40 -27.71
N VAL A 284 14.03 7.56 -27.14
CA VAL A 284 13.88 6.09 -27.26
C VAL A 284 12.52 5.68 -26.70
N LEU A 285 11.65 5.14 -27.56
CA LEU A 285 10.37 4.57 -27.20
C LEU A 285 10.49 3.05 -27.13
N THR A 286 9.71 2.43 -26.24
CA THR A 286 9.45 1.00 -26.32
C THR A 286 8.58 0.75 -27.55
N ILE A 287 9.10 -0.03 -28.50
CA ILE A 287 8.37 -0.48 -29.70
C ILE A 287 7.37 -1.56 -29.29
#